data_AF-A0A0D2GR18-F1
#
_entry.id   AF-A0A0D2GR18-F1
#
_cell.length_a   1.000
_cell.length_b   1.000
_cell.length_c   1.000
_cell.angle_alpha   90.00
_cell.angle_beta   90.00
_cell.angle_gamma   90.00
#
_symmetry.space_group_name_H-M   'P 1'
#
loop_
_entity.id
_entity.type
_entity.pdbx_description
1 polymer ?
#
loop_
_entity_poly.entity_id
_entity_poly.type
_entity_poly.pdbx_seq_one_letter_code
_entity_poly.pdbx_strand_id
1 'polypeptide(L)'
;MFRHLLRAIPRLQPQYIQNSIPIVRQMSTVQTPTVSPFTTAVVSSMRRLYPEVLADKSFDNTGLLVEAPFVASRPRNRNSVLLTVDLTRAVADEAIENKHSVVVAYHPIIFRGLKSFTTGDTQQLSMALLLAHGISVYCPHTAVDIVPDGMADWLCDIVTGKMDAPEPEADSRSSTKPTSLFAEGLDQDKDALSDPFTTPTAATKSKHPRPPAPHRTYSKPTYLRPTSSFHAVVVPHTRSVVVPSPPASLEAANKPASILDTNSPKYTPFNTGAGRFIEFASPQPLTVLITRIAHAIGLPKGFAVAIPQGRGIENIQIATVATCPGSGASVLRSCHADLIFTGELSHHDALAVTERGGCVIALFHSNSERGYLWSVMRERLEKEVKSEWERVRSQNRGESGKNGVPEQITEMLDDDSVGVVVSQRDRDPYGIVVLDETAVESHGMVCIATGNGDEADTAMNADSSSEMEHALNLCRRGAPPRWDRYKMTPYTDEEALAQKVSSSPWLSDTGI
;
A
#
# COMPACT_ATOMS: atom_id res chain seq x y z
N MET A 1 -12.08 -41.92 54.05
CA MET A 1 -10.64 -41.93 53.74
C MET A 1 -10.34 -40.69 52.92
N PHE A 2 -9.56 -39.68 53.28
CA PHE A 2 -8.71 -39.40 54.43
C PHE A 2 -8.69 -37.86 54.58
N ARG A 3 -9.31 -37.32 55.62
CA ARG A 3 -8.97 -36.01 56.17
C ARG A 3 -7.87 -36.29 57.19
N HIS A 4 -6.67 -35.75 56.99
CA HIS A 4 -5.65 -35.41 57.99
C HIS A 4 -4.25 -35.44 57.37
N LEU A 5 -3.67 -34.26 57.13
CA LEU A 5 -2.22 -34.08 57.23
C LEU A 5 -1.90 -32.59 57.47
N LEU A 6 -2.20 -32.11 58.68
CA LEU A 6 -1.68 -30.86 59.21
C LEU A 6 -1.13 -31.15 60.60
N ARG A 7 0.19 -31.30 60.71
CA ARG A 7 1.02 -31.05 61.92
C ARG A 7 2.45 -31.53 61.66
N ALA A 8 3.39 -30.57 61.61
CA ALA A 8 4.70 -30.59 62.27
C ALA A 8 5.72 -29.72 61.51
N ILE A 9 5.83 -28.43 61.86
CA ILE A 9 7.05 -27.66 61.63
C ILE A 9 7.38 -26.95 62.96
N PRO A 10 8.55 -27.15 63.57
CA PRO A 10 8.93 -26.49 64.81
C PRO A 10 9.21 -24.99 64.58
N ARG A 11 8.75 -24.15 65.51
CA ARG A 11 9.11 -22.73 65.62
C ARG A 11 10.58 -22.60 66.02
N LEU A 12 11.40 -22.00 65.17
CA LEU A 12 12.72 -21.48 65.53
C LEU A 12 12.64 -19.96 65.66
N GLN A 13 13.14 -19.43 66.78
CA GLN A 13 13.22 -18.00 67.07
C GLN A 13 14.31 -17.32 66.22
N PRO A 14 14.16 -16.03 65.85
CA PRO A 14 15.22 -15.30 65.16
C PRO A 14 16.26 -14.79 66.16
N GLN A 15 17.46 -15.38 66.12
CA GLN A 15 18.64 -14.79 66.75
C GLN A 15 19.26 -13.73 65.82
N TYR A 16 19.46 -12.56 66.39
CA TYR A 16 20.21 -11.43 65.84
C TYR A 16 21.61 -11.87 65.42
N ILE A 17 21.97 -11.68 64.15
CA ILE A 17 23.37 -11.61 63.70
C ILE A 17 23.53 -10.30 62.95
N GLN A 18 24.10 -9.31 63.63
CA GLN A 18 24.77 -8.19 62.99
C GLN A 18 25.98 -8.75 62.24
N ASN A 19 26.03 -8.55 60.92
CA ASN A 19 27.29 -8.57 60.18
C ASN A 19 27.22 -7.57 59.03
N SER A 20 28.23 -6.72 59.03
CA SER A 20 28.49 -5.56 58.17
C SER A 20 28.48 -5.94 56.69
N ILE A 21 27.54 -5.38 55.93
CA ILE A 21 27.55 -5.45 54.47
C ILE A 21 28.51 -4.35 53.99
N PRO A 22 29.56 -4.66 53.21
CA PRO A 22 30.33 -3.63 52.54
C PRO A 22 29.41 -2.92 51.56
N ILE A 23 29.33 -1.59 51.63
CA ILE A 23 28.63 -0.76 50.64
C ILE A 23 29.34 -0.98 49.30
N VAL A 24 28.89 -1.96 48.53
CA VAL A 24 29.16 -2.03 47.10
C VAL A 24 28.41 -0.85 46.52
N ARG A 25 29.14 0.22 46.18
CA ARG A 25 28.65 1.22 45.22
C ARG A 25 28.13 0.41 44.02
N GLN A 26 26.82 0.36 43.83
CA GLN A 26 26.23 -0.11 42.58
C GLN A 26 26.86 0.71 41.46
N MET A 27 27.82 0.12 40.76
CA MET A 27 28.16 0.57 39.43
C MET A 27 26.88 0.40 38.61
N SER A 28 26.25 1.51 38.25
CA SER A 28 25.18 1.55 37.27
C SER A 28 25.70 0.86 36.02
N THR A 29 25.25 -0.36 35.77
CA THR A 29 25.53 -1.07 34.53
C THR A 29 24.75 -0.34 33.44
N VAL A 30 25.49 0.24 32.49
CA VAL A 30 24.90 0.91 31.32
C VAL A 30 24.05 -0.12 30.58
N GLN A 31 22.73 0.04 30.63
CA GLN A 31 21.84 -0.80 29.86
C GLN A 31 21.96 -0.39 28.39
N THR A 32 22.53 -1.27 27.57
CA THR A 32 22.45 -1.14 26.11
C THR A 32 20.98 -0.98 25.72
N PRO A 33 20.63 0.02 24.89
CA PRO A 33 19.25 0.18 24.44
C PRO A 33 18.79 -1.10 23.74
N THR A 34 17.59 -1.55 24.07
CA THR A 34 16.99 -2.76 23.49
C THR A 34 16.46 -2.51 22.08
N VAL A 35 16.27 -1.24 21.71
CA VAL A 35 15.71 -0.76 20.44
C VAL A 35 16.58 0.36 19.92
N SER A 36 16.69 0.50 18.59
CA SER A 36 17.43 1.60 17.99
C SER A 36 16.84 2.96 18.39
N PRO A 37 17.65 3.91 18.91
CA PRO A 37 17.22 5.30 19.12
C PRO A 37 16.55 5.95 17.89
N PHE A 38 16.97 5.62 16.66
CA PHE A 38 16.31 6.13 15.45
C PHE A 38 14.90 5.56 15.29
N THR A 39 14.71 4.26 15.57
CA THR A 39 13.37 3.63 15.58
C THR A 39 12.46 4.29 16.63
N THR A 40 13.00 4.59 17.82
CA THR A 40 12.24 5.32 18.85
C THR A 40 11.83 6.72 18.38
N ALA A 41 12.70 7.44 17.68
CA ALA A 41 12.36 8.72 17.07
C ALA A 41 11.21 8.58 16.06
N VAL A 42 11.29 7.62 15.13
CA VAL A 42 10.24 7.37 14.12
C VAL A 42 8.89 7.04 14.77
N VAL A 43 8.87 6.15 15.76
CA VAL A 43 7.64 5.77 16.47
C VAL A 43 7.04 6.98 17.21
N SER A 44 7.87 7.82 17.81
CA SER A 44 7.41 9.02 18.52
C SER A 44 6.84 10.06 17.56
N SER A 45 7.49 10.26 16.41
CA SER A 45 6.99 11.10 15.32
C SER A 45 5.64 10.61 14.79
N MET A 46 5.50 9.31 14.53
CA MET A 46 4.23 8.73 14.06
C MET A 46 3.10 8.94 15.07
N ARG A 47 3.35 8.74 16.37
CA ARG A 47 2.35 8.95 17.43
C ARG A 47 1.93 10.41 17.59
N ARG A 48 2.81 11.36 17.30
CA ARG A 48 2.46 12.79 17.32
C ARG A 48 1.64 13.20 16.11
N LEU A 49 1.98 12.69 14.92
CA LEU A 49 1.23 12.96 13.69
C LEU A 49 -0.12 12.25 13.66
N TYR A 50 -0.15 11.00 14.11
CA TYR A 50 -1.28 10.08 14.00
C TYR A 50 -1.47 9.33 15.35
N PRO A 51 -2.10 9.96 16.36
CA PRO A 51 -2.26 9.33 17.67
C PRO A 51 -3.05 8.02 17.60
N GLU A 52 -2.42 6.92 18.02
CA GLU A 52 -3.01 5.56 18.02
C GLU A 52 -4.34 5.48 18.79
N VAL A 53 -4.55 6.36 19.76
CA VAL A 53 -5.81 6.43 20.53
C VAL A 53 -7.02 6.85 19.70
N LEU A 54 -6.79 7.48 18.55
CA LEU A 54 -7.84 7.88 17.61
C LEU A 54 -8.25 6.75 16.66
N ALA A 55 -7.43 5.72 16.48
CA ALA A 55 -7.75 4.56 15.65
C ALA A 55 -9.05 3.85 16.11
N ASP A 56 -9.73 3.18 15.19
CA ASP A 56 -10.93 2.40 15.50
C ASP A 56 -10.58 1.10 16.26
N LYS A 57 -10.67 1.18 17.59
CA LYS A 57 -10.33 0.09 18.51
C LYS A 57 -11.25 -1.12 18.40
N SER A 58 -12.35 -1.06 17.65
CA SER A 58 -13.28 -2.19 17.53
C SER A 58 -12.72 -3.31 16.63
N PHE A 59 -11.81 -2.97 15.70
CA PHE A 59 -11.21 -3.94 14.79
C PHE A 59 -9.75 -3.67 14.44
N ASP A 60 -9.25 -2.46 14.63
CA ASP A 60 -7.94 -2.06 14.12
C ASP A 60 -6.77 -2.56 15.01
N ASN A 61 -5.60 -2.71 14.40
CA ASN A 61 -4.34 -2.98 15.07
C ASN A 61 -3.25 -1.99 14.63
N THR A 62 -3.21 -0.83 15.28
CA THR A 62 -2.23 0.24 15.03
C THR A 62 -1.07 0.21 16.01
N GLY A 63 0.06 0.79 15.62
CA GLY A 63 1.22 1.01 16.46
C GLY A 63 2.46 0.27 15.96
N LEU A 64 3.42 0.05 16.85
CA LEU A 64 4.62 -0.73 16.57
C LEU A 64 4.29 -2.23 16.64
N LEU A 65 4.01 -2.84 15.49
CA LEU A 65 3.55 -4.22 15.41
C LEU A 65 4.70 -5.24 15.41
N VAL A 66 5.86 -4.85 14.88
CA VAL A 66 7.08 -5.67 14.85
C VAL A 66 8.24 -4.80 15.30
N GLU A 67 8.83 -5.11 16.45
CA GLU A 67 9.98 -4.38 16.98
C GLU A 67 11.25 -5.21 16.83
N ALA A 68 12.20 -4.72 16.02
CA ALA A 68 13.49 -5.37 15.87
C ALA A 68 14.43 -5.01 17.03
N PRO A 69 15.09 -5.99 17.68
CA PRO A 69 16.02 -5.71 18.76
C PRO A 69 17.26 -5.00 18.22
N PHE A 70 17.78 -4.06 18.99
CA PHE A 70 19.07 -3.46 18.72
C PHE A 70 20.20 -4.42 19.12
N VAL A 71 20.98 -4.85 18.13
CA VAL A 71 22.10 -5.78 18.32
C VAL A 71 23.38 -5.07 17.90
N ALA A 72 24.21 -4.66 18.88
CA ALA A 72 25.41 -3.87 18.64
C ALA A 72 26.43 -4.56 17.70
N SER A 73 26.46 -5.89 17.65
CA SER A 73 27.33 -6.64 16.74
C SER A 73 26.83 -6.70 15.29
N ARG A 74 25.59 -6.27 15.01
CA ARG A 74 25.01 -6.27 13.66
C ARG A 74 25.45 -5.01 12.90
N PRO A 75 25.70 -5.10 11.58
CA PRO A 75 25.87 -3.91 10.75
C PRO A 75 24.68 -2.96 10.90
N ARG A 76 24.98 -1.66 11.04
CA ARG A 76 23.99 -0.62 11.24
C ARG A 76 23.11 -0.45 9.98
N ASN A 77 21.81 -0.24 10.18
CA ASN A 77 20.88 0.20 9.14
C ASN A 77 20.95 1.73 8.97
N ARG A 78 20.50 2.23 7.82
CA ARG A 78 20.43 3.66 7.54
C ARG A 78 19.34 4.30 8.41
N ASN A 79 19.51 5.57 8.78
CA ASN A 79 18.46 6.39 9.39
C ASN A 79 17.37 6.72 8.36
N SER A 80 16.58 5.71 8.00
CA SER A 80 15.57 5.83 6.97
C SER A 80 14.34 4.99 7.21
N VAL A 81 13.22 5.51 6.71
CA VAL A 81 11.87 4.93 6.79
C VAL A 81 11.39 4.59 5.39
N LEU A 82 10.88 3.37 5.21
CA LEU A 82 10.16 2.95 4.00
C LEU A 82 8.65 3.02 4.25
N LEU A 83 7.96 3.89 3.52
CA LEU A 83 6.50 3.96 3.49
C LEU A 83 5.94 2.95 2.47
N THR A 84 4.87 2.26 2.84
CA THR A 84 4.13 1.35 1.96
C THR A 84 2.66 1.31 2.35
N VAL A 85 1.76 1.01 1.42
CA VAL A 85 0.38 0.65 1.79
C VAL A 85 0.38 -0.77 2.34
N ASP A 86 0.78 -1.74 1.50
CA ASP A 86 0.85 -3.15 1.85
C ASP A 86 2.29 -3.62 2.04
N LEU A 87 2.58 -4.27 3.18
CA LEU A 87 3.89 -4.89 3.41
C LEU A 87 3.93 -6.31 2.82
N THR A 88 4.10 -6.38 1.51
CA THR A 88 4.31 -7.65 0.78
C THR A 88 5.75 -8.16 0.90
N ARG A 89 5.99 -9.40 0.49
CA ARG A 89 7.35 -9.96 0.45
C ARG A 89 8.31 -9.12 -0.40
N ALA A 90 7.85 -8.62 -1.55
CA ALA A 90 8.67 -7.78 -2.41
C ALA A 90 9.10 -6.48 -1.70
N VAL A 91 8.18 -5.85 -0.96
CA VAL A 91 8.46 -4.64 -0.16
C VAL A 91 9.42 -4.95 1.00
N ALA A 92 9.27 -6.10 1.66
CA ALA A 92 10.21 -6.54 2.68
C ALA A 92 11.63 -6.73 2.12
N ASP A 93 11.76 -7.36 0.94
CA ASP A 93 13.04 -7.51 0.25
C ASP A 93 13.63 -6.13 -0.12
N GLU A 94 12.82 -5.17 -0.57
CA GLU A 94 13.27 -3.78 -0.83
C GLU A 94 13.79 -3.10 0.45
N ALA A 95 13.12 -3.30 1.59
CA ALA A 95 13.54 -2.75 2.86
C ALA A 95 14.91 -3.27 3.29
N ILE A 96 15.12 -4.58 3.10
CA ILE A 96 16.37 -5.28 3.44
C ILE A 96 17.50 -4.84 2.51
N GLU A 97 17.27 -4.85 1.19
CA GLU A 97 18.26 -4.46 0.18
C GLU A 97 18.76 -3.03 0.40
N ASN A 98 17.85 -2.10 0.74
CA ASN A 98 18.18 -0.69 0.97
C ASN A 98 18.58 -0.37 2.43
N LYS A 99 18.60 -1.38 3.31
CA LYS A 99 18.96 -1.26 4.73
C LYS A 99 18.17 -0.18 5.48
N HIS A 100 16.86 -0.13 5.26
CA HIS A 100 15.98 0.77 6.02
C HIS A 100 15.92 0.34 7.49
N SER A 101 15.69 1.29 8.41
CA SER A 101 15.57 0.97 9.84
C SER A 101 14.13 0.66 10.23
N VAL A 102 13.17 1.28 9.56
CA VAL A 102 11.74 1.13 9.86
C VAL A 102 10.95 1.04 8.56
N VAL A 103 9.98 0.14 8.51
CA VAL A 103 8.88 0.16 7.55
C VAL A 103 7.66 0.75 8.24
N VAL A 104 7.04 1.76 7.64
CA VAL A 104 5.72 2.24 8.03
C VAL A 104 4.74 1.72 6.99
N ALA A 105 3.97 0.69 7.35
CA ALA A 105 2.97 0.09 6.49
C ALA A 105 1.59 0.66 6.84
N TYR A 106 0.86 1.18 5.87
CA TYR A 106 -0.47 1.73 6.07
C TYR A 106 -1.42 0.66 6.61
N HIS A 107 -1.43 -0.52 5.97
CA HIS A 107 -2.19 -1.67 6.41
C HIS A 107 -1.43 -2.49 7.45
N PRO A 108 -2.11 -2.98 8.49
CA PRO A 108 -1.49 -3.75 9.55
C PRO A 108 -1.03 -5.11 9.02
N ILE A 109 0.30 -5.31 9.01
CA ILE A 109 0.84 -6.64 8.68
C ILE A 109 0.38 -7.70 9.69
N ILE A 110 0.03 -7.35 10.93
CA ILE A 110 -0.64 -8.25 11.87
C ILE A 110 -2.06 -7.74 12.07
N PHE A 111 -3.02 -8.11 11.21
CA PHE A 111 -4.41 -7.67 11.40
C PHE A 111 -5.15 -8.49 12.46
N ARG A 112 -4.87 -9.79 12.53
CA ARG A 112 -5.40 -10.70 13.55
C ARG A 112 -4.25 -11.34 14.31
N GLY A 113 -4.50 -11.66 15.58
CA GLY A 113 -3.50 -12.32 16.43
C GLY A 113 -2.95 -13.60 15.82
N LEU A 114 -1.62 -13.71 15.77
CA LEU A 114 -0.93 -14.88 15.24
C LEU A 114 -1.01 -16.04 16.24
N LYS A 115 -1.42 -17.22 15.78
CA LYS A 115 -1.41 -18.46 16.60
C LYS A 115 -0.08 -19.21 16.52
N SER A 116 0.70 -18.95 15.48
CA SER A 116 2.03 -19.51 15.24
C SER A 116 2.87 -18.50 14.46
N PHE A 117 4.20 -18.67 14.48
CA PHE A 117 5.14 -17.83 13.75
C PHE A 117 6.20 -18.74 13.09
N THR A 118 6.06 -18.97 11.79
CA THR A 118 6.82 -19.96 11.01
C THR A 118 7.15 -19.42 9.62
N THR A 119 8.11 -20.03 8.94
CA THR A 119 8.48 -19.65 7.57
C THR A 119 7.55 -20.21 6.49
N GLY A 120 6.54 -21.02 6.87
CA GLY A 120 5.57 -21.60 5.92
C GLY A 120 4.52 -20.60 5.45
N ASP A 121 4.33 -19.51 6.19
CA ASP A 121 3.45 -18.39 5.82
C ASP A 121 4.30 -17.21 5.30
N THR A 122 3.91 -16.61 4.18
CA THR A 122 4.70 -15.58 3.51
C THR A 122 4.78 -14.27 4.29
N GLN A 123 3.73 -13.93 5.02
CA GLN A 123 3.67 -12.72 5.84
C GLN A 123 4.56 -12.89 7.08
N GLN A 124 4.49 -14.05 7.74
CA GLN A 124 5.36 -14.42 8.88
C GLN A 124 6.83 -14.50 8.45
N LEU A 125 7.13 -15.11 7.30
CA LEU A 125 8.49 -15.12 6.74
C LEU A 125 9.01 -13.70 6.49
N SER A 126 8.20 -12.80 5.96
CA SER A 126 8.59 -11.40 5.73
C SER A 126 8.93 -10.70 7.05
N MET A 127 8.10 -10.87 8.09
CA MET A 127 8.39 -10.33 9.42
C MET A 127 9.66 -10.95 10.03
N ALA A 128 9.86 -12.25 9.89
CA ALA A 128 11.04 -12.95 10.40
C ALA A 128 12.34 -12.41 9.76
N LEU A 129 12.31 -12.17 8.44
CA LEU A 129 13.43 -11.58 7.72
C LEU A 129 13.69 -10.13 8.16
N LEU A 130 12.65 -9.30 8.27
CA LEU A 130 12.80 -7.92 8.75
C LEU A 130 13.42 -7.85 10.15
N LEU A 131 12.96 -8.68 11.09
CA LEU A 131 13.56 -8.82 12.42
C LEU A 131 15.03 -9.26 12.37
N ALA A 132 15.33 -10.27 11.54
CA ALA A 132 16.69 -10.76 11.31
C ALA A 132 17.63 -9.70 10.70
N HIS A 133 17.06 -8.68 10.02
CA HIS A 133 17.79 -7.55 9.44
C HIS A 133 17.71 -6.27 10.27
N GLY A 134 17.04 -6.26 11.42
CA GLY A 134 17.01 -5.09 12.31
C GLY A 134 16.03 -4.02 11.87
N ILE A 135 14.96 -4.42 11.18
CA ILE A 135 13.96 -3.53 10.59
C ILE A 135 12.66 -3.69 11.36
N SER A 136 12.19 -2.60 11.98
CA SER A 136 10.90 -2.58 12.68
C SER A 136 9.75 -2.26 11.73
N VAL A 137 8.53 -2.66 12.09
CA VAL A 137 7.30 -2.35 11.33
C VAL A 137 6.31 -1.60 12.21
N TYR A 138 5.95 -0.40 11.79
CA TYR A 138 4.91 0.44 12.40
C TYR A 138 3.70 0.57 11.48
N CYS A 139 2.50 0.61 12.05
CA CYS A 139 1.25 0.72 11.31
C CYS A 139 0.33 1.80 11.88
N PRO A 140 0.05 2.90 11.15
CA PRO A 140 -0.86 3.93 11.64
C PRO A 140 -2.33 3.70 11.23
N HIS A 141 -2.60 2.98 10.14
CA HIS A 141 -3.92 2.61 9.60
C HIS A 141 -5.03 3.64 9.87
N THR A 142 -6.10 3.30 10.61
CA THR A 142 -7.25 4.18 10.79
C THR A 142 -6.93 5.46 11.59
N ALA A 143 -5.82 5.53 12.32
CA ALA A 143 -5.40 6.79 12.92
C ALA A 143 -5.12 7.85 11.83
N VAL A 144 -4.62 7.45 10.66
CA VAL A 144 -4.40 8.36 9.51
C VAL A 144 -5.72 8.78 8.86
N ASP A 145 -6.69 7.86 8.79
CA ASP A 145 -8.03 8.14 8.25
C ASP A 145 -8.76 9.20 9.07
N ILE A 146 -8.53 9.16 10.39
CA ILE A 146 -9.34 9.86 11.37
C ILE A 146 -8.86 11.28 11.65
N VAL A 147 -7.54 11.52 11.69
CA VAL A 147 -6.98 12.84 12.06
C VAL A 147 -7.35 13.93 11.05
N PRO A 148 -7.40 15.20 11.50
CA PRO A 148 -7.39 16.34 10.58
C PRO A 148 -6.12 16.34 9.71
N ASP A 149 -6.29 16.78 8.46
CA ASP A 149 -5.25 16.78 7.43
C ASP A 149 -4.68 15.36 7.17
N GLY A 150 -5.53 14.36 7.43
CA GLY A 150 -5.28 12.94 7.21
C GLY A 150 -5.76 12.44 5.85
N MET A 151 -5.92 11.12 5.73
CA MET A 151 -6.30 10.48 4.46
C MET A 151 -7.67 10.93 3.96
N ALA A 152 -8.68 10.98 4.83
CA ALA A 152 -10.03 11.39 4.45
C ALA A 152 -10.10 12.87 3.99
N ASP A 153 -9.26 13.72 4.58
CA ASP A 153 -9.12 15.11 4.15
C ASP A 153 -8.41 15.24 2.80
N TRP A 154 -7.39 14.40 2.54
CA TRP A 154 -6.72 14.33 1.25
C TRP A 154 -7.68 13.92 0.12
N LEU A 155 -8.60 12.98 0.34
CA LEU A 155 -9.63 12.64 -0.66
C LEU A 155 -10.55 13.83 -0.97
N CYS A 156 -10.86 14.65 0.03
CA CYS A 156 -11.64 15.87 -0.17
C CYS A 156 -10.86 16.92 -0.96
N ASP A 157 -9.57 17.05 -0.68
CA ASP A 157 -8.65 17.95 -1.35
C ASP A 157 -8.52 17.62 -2.85
N ILE A 158 -8.53 16.33 -3.22
CA ILE A 158 -8.59 15.88 -4.62
C ILE A 158 -9.81 16.45 -5.34
N VAL A 159 -11.01 16.24 -4.78
CA VAL A 159 -12.25 16.62 -5.47
C VAL A 159 -12.49 18.12 -5.44
N THR A 160 -11.96 18.83 -4.45
CA THR A 160 -12.11 20.29 -4.28
C THR A 160 -11.01 21.09 -4.98
N GLY A 161 -9.85 20.48 -5.26
CA GLY A 161 -8.74 21.08 -6.01
C GLY A 161 -7.65 21.69 -5.13
N LYS A 162 -7.71 21.51 -3.81
CA LYS A 162 -6.65 21.96 -2.89
C LYS A 162 -5.55 20.90 -2.84
N MET A 163 -4.63 20.87 -3.80
CA MET A 163 -3.35 20.19 -3.57
C MET A 163 -2.36 21.24 -3.13
N ASP A 164 -1.79 21.07 -1.93
CA ASP A 164 -0.78 21.97 -1.38
C ASP A 164 0.35 22.16 -2.40
N ALA A 165 0.31 23.29 -3.12
CA ALA A 165 1.53 23.91 -3.56
C ALA A 165 2.17 24.50 -2.28
N PRO A 166 3.48 24.40 -2.09
CA PRO A 166 4.14 25.10 -0.99
C PRO A 166 3.75 26.58 -1.05
N GLU A 167 3.27 27.14 0.07
CA GLU A 167 2.88 28.55 0.12
C GLU A 167 4.05 29.42 -0.38
N PRO A 168 3.79 30.42 -1.24
CA PRO A 168 4.82 31.39 -1.58
C PRO A 168 5.07 32.22 -0.32
N GLU A 169 6.24 32.04 0.30
CA GLU A 169 6.69 32.93 1.36
C GLU A 169 6.62 34.37 0.89
N ALA A 170 6.12 35.25 1.76
CA ALA A 170 6.02 36.68 1.52
C ALA A 170 7.41 37.25 1.21
N ASP A 171 7.63 37.50 -0.07
CA ASP A 171 8.87 38.00 -0.64
C ASP A 171 9.16 39.42 -0.14
N SER A 172 10.05 39.53 0.85
CA SER A 172 10.79 40.77 1.10
C SER A 172 12.14 40.66 0.39
N ARG A 173 12.19 41.33 -0.76
CA ARG A 173 13.31 41.39 -1.70
C ARG A 173 14.69 41.49 -1.03
N SER A 174 15.60 40.60 -1.40
CA SER A 174 16.90 41.04 -1.90
C SER A 174 17.48 40.00 -2.88
N SER A 175 17.84 40.49 -4.05
CA SER A 175 18.37 39.73 -5.18
C SER A 175 19.80 39.29 -4.92
N THR A 176 20.06 37.98 -4.96
CA THR A 176 21.36 37.43 -5.34
C THR A 176 21.16 36.08 -6.05
N LYS A 177 21.62 36.01 -7.31
CA LYS A 177 21.58 34.81 -8.16
C LYS A 177 22.49 33.71 -7.59
N PRO A 178 22.07 32.44 -7.54
CA PRO A 178 22.99 31.32 -7.34
C PRO A 178 23.56 30.87 -8.69
N THR A 179 24.88 30.98 -8.80
CA THR A 179 25.73 30.41 -9.84
C THR A 179 25.64 28.88 -9.81
N SER A 180 25.17 28.26 -10.91
CA SER A 180 25.31 26.83 -11.13
C SER A 180 26.74 26.52 -11.60
N LEU A 181 27.51 25.85 -10.76
CA LEU A 181 28.71 25.12 -11.18
C LEU A 181 28.38 23.63 -11.19
N PHE A 182 29.05 22.90 -12.09
CA PHE A 182 28.96 21.47 -12.41
C PHE A 182 28.07 21.08 -13.59
N ALA A 183 28.54 21.44 -14.80
CA ALA A 183 28.41 20.60 -16.01
C ALA A 183 29.43 21.03 -17.08
N GLU A 184 30.68 20.57 -16.98
CA GLU A 184 31.67 20.49 -18.08
C GLU A 184 32.62 19.32 -17.72
N GLY A 185 33.13 18.45 -18.59
CA GLY A 185 32.98 18.21 -20.03
C GLY A 185 33.08 16.68 -20.24
N LEU A 186 33.01 16.12 -21.44
CA LEU A 186 33.94 16.33 -22.54
C LEU A 186 33.29 15.81 -23.82
N ASP A 187 33.24 16.64 -24.85
CA ASP A 187 33.13 16.19 -26.23
C ASP A 187 33.82 17.23 -27.10
N GLN A 188 35.03 16.91 -27.56
CA GLN A 188 35.70 17.54 -28.70
C GLN A 188 36.95 16.73 -29.03
N ASP A 189 36.91 16.03 -30.16
CA ASP A 189 38.05 15.95 -31.07
C ASP A 189 37.50 15.83 -32.50
N LYS A 190 37.69 16.92 -33.25
CA LYS A 190 37.73 16.94 -34.71
C LYS A 190 39.18 17.09 -35.08
N ASP A 191 39.71 16.14 -35.85
CA ASP A 191 40.56 16.37 -37.03
C ASP A 191 41.30 15.06 -37.40
N ALA A 192 40.84 14.40 -38.46
CA ALA A 192 41.69 13.57 -39.33
C ALA A 192 40.95 13.17 -40.61
N LEU A 193 41.29 13.88 -41.68
CA LEU A 193 41.61 13.38 -43.01
C LEU A 193 40.68 12.34 -43.68
N SER A 194 40.02 12.78 -44.75
CA SER A 194 39.36 11.96 -45.76
C SER A 194 40.37 11.12 -46.57
N ASP A 195 40.20 9.79 -46.57
CA ASP A 195 40.78 8.87 -47.56
C ASP A 195 39.67 8.47 -48.57
N PRO A 196 39.83 8.78 -49.88
CA PRO A 196 38.79 8.58 -50.89
C PRO A 196 38.92 7.26 -51.65
N PHE A 197 39.22 6.13 -51.01
CA PHE A 197 39.23 4.82 -51.68
C PHE A 197 38.89 3.63 -50.77
N THR A 198 37.62 3.44 -50.40
CA THR A 198 37.10 2.07 -50.11
C THR A 198 35.59 1.98 -50.35
N THR A 199 35.19 1.19 -51.34
CA THR A 199 33.80 0.80 -51.62
C THR A 199 33.21 -0.10 -50.51
N PRO A 200 31.90 -0.02 -50.21
CA PRO A 200 31.29 -0.82 -49.15
C PRO A 200 30.96 -2.24 -49.63
N THR A 201 31.53 -3.24 -48.94
CA THR A 201 31.17 -4.66 -49.12
C THR A 201 29.93 -4.97 -48.27
N ALA A 202 28.91 -5.54 -48.91
CA ALA A 202 27.65 -5.93 -48.30
C ALA A 202 27.85 -6.96 -47.16
N ALA A 203 27.36 -6.63 -45.96
CA ALA A 203 27.27 -7.56 -44.84
C ALA A 203 25.80 -7.87 -44.51
N THR A 204 25.50 -9.16 -44.54
CA THR A 204 24.22 -9.83 -44.39
C THR A 204 23.57 -9.54 -43.04
N LYS A 205 22.36 -8.98 -43.02
CA LYS A 205 21.57 -8.79 -41.78
C LYS A 205 21.04 -10.14 -41.29
N SER A 206 21.65 -10.67 -40.23
CA SER A 206 21.08 -11.72 -39.38
C SER A 206 19.77 -11.20 -38.77
N LYS A 207 18.64 -11.86 -39.10
CA LYS A 207 17.35 -11.61 -38.46
C LYS A 207 17.33 -12.31 -37.10
N HIS A 208 17.63 -11.58 -36.03
CA HIS A 208 17.23 -12.01 -34.70
C HIS A 208 15.69 -11.90 -34.58
N PRO A 209 14.98 -12.93 -34.09
CA PRO A 209 13.56 -12.85 -33.87
C PRO A 209 13.27 -11.80 -32.78
N ARG A 210 12.37 -10.87 -33.10
CA ARG A 210 11.84 -9.87 -32.17
C ARG A 210 11.17 -10.59 -31.01
N PRO A 211 11.42 -10.22 -29.74
CA PRO A 211 10.70 -10.81 -28.61
C PRO A 211 9.19 -10.58 -28.78
N PRO A 212 8.34 -11.53 -28.34
CA PRO A 212 6.89 -11.40 -28.44
C PRO A 212 6.43 -10.12 -27.75
N ALA A 213 5.57 -9.35 -28.42
CA ALA A 213 5.06 -8.09 -27.89
C ALA A 213 4.34 -8.34 -26.55
N PRO A 214 4.51 -7.48 -25.54
CA PRO A 214 3.75 -7.59 -24.30
C PRO A 214 2.25 -7.55 -24.60
N HIS A 215 1.48 -8.45 -23.98
CA HIS A 215 0.03 -8.56 -24.14
C HIS A 215 -0.62 -7.19 -23.93
N ARG A 216 -1.10 -6.55 -25.01
CA ARG A 216 -1.54 -5.14 -25.01
C ARG A 216 -2.77 -4.88 -24.15
N THR A 217 -3.53 -5.92 -23.81
CA THR A 217 -4.84 -5.77 -23.17
C THR A 217 -4.79 -5.67 -21.65
N TYR A 218 -3.73 -6.10 -20.97
CA TYR A 218 -3.67 -6.03 -19.50
C TYR A 218 -2.74 -4.88 -19.06
N SER A 219 -3.20 -3.91 -18.24
CA SER A 219 -2.25 -3.11 -17.46
C SER A 219 -1.60 -4.02 -16.44
N LYS A 220 -0.27 -4.04 -16.46
CA LYS A 220 0.47 -4.49 -15.29
C LYS A 220 0.04 -3.63 -14.08
N PRO A 221 -0.10 -4.22 -12.89
CA PRO A 221 -0.20 -3.46 -11.64
C PRO A 221 0.76 -2.28 -11.65
N THR A 222 0.21 -1.07 -11.52
CA THR A 222 0.94 0.18 -11.77
C THR A 222 1.25 0.87 -10.46
N TYR A 223 2.45 1.43 -10.38
CA TYR A 223 2.80 2.38 -9.32
C TYR A 223 2.10 3.70 -9.59
N LEU A 224 0.96 3.90 -8.94
CA LEU A 224 0.23 5.14 -9.01
C LEU A 224 1.02 6.23 -8.28
N ARG A 225 1.58 7.15 -9.06
CA ARG A 225 2.19 8.39 -8.55
C ARG A 225 1.31 9.55 -8.98
N PRO A 226 0.91 10.43 -8.05
CA PRO A 226 0.21 11.66 -8.39
C PRO A 226 0.92 12.41 -9.52
N THR A 227 0.16 12.88 -10.50
CA THR A 227 0.73 13.68 -11.60
C THR A 227 0.82 15.14 -11.18
N SER A 228 2.00 15.76 -11.33
CA SER A 228 2.31 17.08 -10.79
C SER A 228 1.68 18.27 -11.53
N SER A 229 0.77 18.02 -12.48
CA SER A 229 0.40 19.01 -13.51
C SER A 229 -1.08 19.38 -13.58
N PHE A 230 -1.93 18.90 -12.65
CA PHE A 230 -3.33 19.32 -12.62
C PHE A 230 -3.58 20.35 -11.52
N HIS A 231 -3.27 21.62 -11.82
CA HIS A 231 -3.63 22.75 -10.95
C HIS A 231 -5.10 23.10 -11.15
N ALA A 232 -5.98 22.41 -10.42
CA ALA A 232 -7.39 22.75 -10.41
C ALA A 232 -7.59 24.00 -9.53
N VAL A 233 -8.35 24.98 -10.02
CA VAL A 233 -8.82 26.08 -9.17
C VAL A 233 -9.60 25.48 -8.01
N VAL A 234 -9.26 25.90 -6.78
CA VAL A 234 -9.96 25.48 -5.57
C VAL A 234 -11.42 25.88 -5.68
N VAL A 235 -12.31 24.90 -5.61
CA VAL A 235 -13.76 25.10 -5.68
C VAL A 235 -14.25 25.49 -4.28
N PRO A 236 -14.99 26.59 -4.11
CA PRO A 236 -15.57 26.94 -2.82
C PRO A 236 -16.50 25.85 -2.28
N HIS A 237 -16.29 25.43 -1.04
CA HIS A 237 -17.02 24.34 -0.42
C HIS A 237 -16.99 24.43 1.10
N THR A 238 -17.88 23.69 1.76
CA THR A 238 -17.79 23.36 3.20
C THR A 238 -17.40 21.89 3.36
N ARG A 239 -16.83 21.56 4.52
CA ARG A 239 -16.45 20.20 4.89
C ARG A 239 -16.94 19.89 6.30
N SER A 240 -17.46 18.70 6.50
CA SER A 240 -17.81 18.16 7.82
C SER A 240 -17.36 16.71 7.95
N VAL A 241 -17.29 16.22 9.18
CA VAL A 241 -16.85 14.86 9.49
C VAL A 241 -18.00 13.86 9.34
N VAL A 242 -17.70 12.71 8.72
CA VAL A 242 -18.58 11.53 8.71
C VAL A 242 -18.07 10.54 9.75
N VAL A 243 -18.96 10.09 10.62
CA VAL A 243 -18.67 9.23 11.79
C VAL A 243 -17.56 9.86 12.67
N PRO A 244 -17.91 10.85 13.51
CA PRO A 244 -16.97 11.48 14.43
C PRO A 244 -16.35 10.49 15.41
N SER A 245 -15.09 10.73 15.79
CA SER A 245 -14.42 9.90 16.78
C SER A 245 -15.10 9.98 18.16
N PRO A 246 -15.08 8.87 18.94
CA PRO A 246 -15.65 8.86 20.28
C PRO A 246 -15.03 9.91 21.21
N PRO A 247 -15.81 10.57 22.10
CA PRO A 247 -15.30 11.58 23.02
C PRO A 247 -14.11 11.12 23.86
N ALA A 248 -14.11 9.87 24.34
CA ALA A 248 -13.01 9.32 25.13
C ALA A 248 -11.68 9.26 24.36
N SER A 249 -11.74 8.98 23.05
CA SER A 249 -10.55 8.99 22.19
C SER A 249 -10.04 10.41 21.96
N LEU A 250 -10.94 11.39 21.77
CA LEU A 250 -10.59 12.80 21.63
C LEU A 250 -9.95 13.36 22.91
N GLU A 251 -10.52 13.05 24.07
CA GLU A 251 -9.96 13.42 25.37
C GLU A 251 -8.57 12.81 25.57
N ALA A 252 -8.39 11.54 25.22
CA ALA A 252 -7.09 10.89 25.30
C ALA A 252 -6.06 11.51 24.35
N ALA A 253 -6.46 11.84 23.11
CA ALA A 253 -5.58 12.43 22.10
C ALA A 253 -5.16 13.87 22.44
N ASN A 254 -6.04 14.63 23.11
CA ASN A 254 -5.76 16.00 23.53
C ASN A 254 -4.99 16.10 24.86
N LYS A 255 -4.67 14.98 25.52
CA LYS A 255 -3.81 15.02 26.71
C LYS A 255 -2.40 15.42 26.29
N PRO A 256 -1.83 16.49 26.87
CA PRO A 256 -0.49 16.92 26.52
C PRO A 256 0.52 15.81 26.88
N ALA A 257 1.34 15.41 25.91
CA ALA A 257 2.44 14.47 26.14
C ALA A 257 3.50 15.06 27.08
N SER A 258 3.60 16.39 27.13
CA SER A 258 4.37 17.14 28.12
C SER A 258 3.76 18.53 28.34
N ILE A 259 4.05 19.16 29.48
CA ILE A 259 3.56 20.53 29.83
C ILE A 259 4.00 21.61 28.81
N LEU A 260 4.99 21.31 27.96
CA LEU A 260 5.57 22.24 26.98
C LEU A 260 4.99 22.08 25.56
N ASP A 261 4.09 21.14 25.32
CA ASP A 261 3.55 20.83 23.98
C ASP A 261 2.26 21.62 23.71
N THR A 262 2.37 22.93 23.56
CA THR A 262 1.22 23.84 23.35
C THR A 262 0.80 23.99 21.88
N ASN A 263 1.58 23.46 20.94
CA ASN A 263 1.37 23.62 19.50
C ASN A 263 0.79 22.37 18.83
N SER A 264 0.45 21.33 19.60
CA SER A 264 -0.17 20.12 19.07
C SER A 264 -1.58 20.41 18.50
N PRO A 265 -1.97 19.78 17.38
CA PRO A 265 -3.29 19.95 16.80
C PRO A 265 -4.38 19.49 17.79
N LYS A 266 -5.43 20.31 17.91
CA LYS A 266 -6.57 19.99 18.78
C LYS A 266 -7.59 19.13 18.05
N TYR A 267 -7.88 17.97 18.62
CA TYR A 267 -8.86 17.03 18.09
C TYR A 267 -10.25 17.33 18.64
N THR A 268 -11.25 17.42 17.76
CA THR A 268 -12.63 17.74 18.09
C THR A 268 -13.58 16.84 17.30
N PRO A 269 -14.86 16.71 17.72
CA PRO A 269 -15.84 15.96 16.93
C PRO A 269 -16.08 16.52 15.52
N PHE A 270 -15.67 17.77 15.26
CA PHE A 270 -15.91 18.46 13.99
C PHE A 270 -14.76 18.33 12.99
N ASN A 271 -13.59 17.84 13.39
CA ASN A 271 -12.42 17.68 12.52
C ASN A 271 -11.78 16.28 12.60
N THR A 272 -12.33 15.37 13.41
CA THR A 272 -11.73 14.05 13.66
C THR A 272 -12.79 12.94 13.50
N GLY A 273 -12.60 12.04 12.53
CA GLY A 273 -13.50 10.92 12.22
C GLY A 273 -13.21 10.24 10.87
N ALA A 274 -13.86 9.10 10.60
CA ALA A 274 -13.45 8.15 9.55
C ALA A 274 -13.71 8.59 8.10
N GLY A 275 -14.54 9.60 7.89
CA GLY A 275 -14.83 10.13 6.56
C GLY A 275 -15.10 11.62 6.56
N ARG A 276 -15.42 12.16 5.38
CA ARG A 276 -15.74 13.57 5.21
C ARG A 276 -16.92 13.75 4.26
N PHE A 277 -17.73 14.76 4.54
CA PHE A 277 -18.84 15.20 3.71
C PHE A 277 -18.56 16.61 3.21
N ILE A 278 -18.71 16.82 1.91
CA ILE A 278 -18.43 18.06 1.19
C ILE A 278 -19.74 18.59 0.65
N GLU A 279 -19.95 19.89 0.78
CA GLU A 279 -21.02 20.62 0.09
C GLU A 279 -20.38 21.77 -0.70
N PHE A 280 -20.49 21.72 -2.02
CA PHE A 280 -19.98 22.76 -2.90
C PHE A 280 -20.89 23.98 -2.88
N ALA A 281 -20.30 25.18 -2.95
CA ALA A 281 -21.09 26.41 -3.07
C ALA A 281 -21.87 26.49 -4.39
N SER A 282 -21.37 25.82 -5.44
CA SER A 282 -22.06 25.59 -6.71
C SER A 282 -21.83 24.16 -7.19
N PRO A 283 -22.85 23.49 -7.78
CA PRO A 283 -22.69 22.14 -8.29
C PRO A 283 -21.57 22.03 -9.32
N GLN A 284 -20.81 20.92 -9.27
CA GLN A 284 -19.68 20.65 -10.15
C GLN A 284 -20.00 19.52 -11.14
N PRO A 285 -19.57 19.59 -12.41
CA PRO A 285 -19.73 18.48 -13.35
C PRO A 285 -19.01 17.22 -12.88
N LEU A 286 -19.66 16.06 -12.95
CA LEU A 286 -19.07 14.78 -12.57
C LEU A 286 -17.76 14.49 -13.35
N THR A 287 -17.71 14.86 -14.62
CA THR A 287 -16.53 14.70 -15.49
C THR A 287 -15.30 15.46 -14.99
N VAL A 288 -15.49 16.62 -14.36
CA VAL A 288 -14.39 17.40 -13.75
C VAL A 288 -13.86 16.69 -12.51
N LEU A 289 -14.74 16.14 -11.67
CA LEU A 289 -14.34 15.38 -10.48
C LEU A 289 -13.60 14.09 -10.87
N ILE A 290 -14.08 13.36 -11.88
CA ILE A 290 -13.40 12.18 -12.43
C ILE A 290 -12.00 12.55 -12.91
N THR A 291 -11.85 13.67 -13.62
CA THR A 291 -10.55 14.14 -14.13
C THR A 291 -9.59 14.46 -12.97
N ARG A 292 -10.07 15.20 -11.96
CA ARG A 292 -9.29 15.51 -10.74
C ARG A 292 -8.80 14.25 -10.05
N ILE A 293 -9.72 13.30 -9.84
CA ILE A 293 -9.41 12.03 -9.19
C ILE A 293 -8.39 11.25 -10.01
N ALA A 294 -8.59 11.10 -11.33
CA ALA A 294 -7.66 10.41 -12.20
C ALA A 294 -6.24 10.98 -12.10
N HIS A 295 -6.08 12.30 -12.11
CA HIS A 295 -4.77 12.95 -11.98
C HIS A 295 -4.12 12.71 -10.61
N ALA A 296 -4.91 12.76 -9.54
CA ALA A 296 -4.45 12.57 -8.17
C ALA A 296 -3.91 11.16 -7.93
N ILE A 297 -4.53 10.15 -8.54
CA ILE A 297 -4.09 8.76 -8.44
C ILE A 297 -3.20 8.32 -9.61
N GLY A 298 -2.61 9.26 -10.37
CA GLY A 298 -1.58 8.93 -11.35
C GLY A 298 -2.05 8.39 -12.70
N LEU A 299 -3.25 8.81 -13.14
CA LEU A 299 -3.85 8.47 -14.43
C LEU A 299 -3.87 6.96 -14.71
N PRO A 300 -4.54 6.15 -13.87
CA PRO A 300 -4.68 4.72 -14.11
C PRO A 300 -5.41 4.47 -15.43
N LYS A 301 -5.27 3.26 -15.98
CA LYS A 301 -6.01 2.86 -17.19
C LYS A 301 -7.53 2.91 -17.02
N GLY A 302 -8.04 2.89 -15.80
CA GLY A 302 -9.46 3.01 -15.49
C GLY A 302 -9.73 2.86 -13.99
N PHE A 303 -10.96 3.15 -13.59
CA PHE A 303 -11.52 2.86 -12.26
C PHE A 303 -13.04 2.80 -12.39
N ALA A 304 -13.73 2.28 -11.38
CA ALA A 304 -15.17 2.07 -11.44
C ALA A 304 -15.93 3.38 -11.20
N VAL A 305 -16.89 3.66 -12.08
CA VAL A 305 -17.85 4.75 -11.93
C VAL A 305 -19.25 4.17 -12.12
N ALA A 306 -20.14 4.37 -11.16
CA ALA A 306 -21.55 4.02 -11.27
C ALA A 306 -22.39 5.30 -11.30
N ILE A 307 -23.35 5.35 -12.23
CA ILE A 307 -24.27 6.47 -12.41
C ILE A 307 -25.71 5.93 -12.49
N PRO A 308 -26.74 6.76 -12.21
CA PRO A 308 -28.13 6.36 -12.39
C PRO A 308 -28.42 5.95 -13.84
N GLN A 309 -29.25 4.91 -14.02
CA GLN A 309 -29.61 4.42 -15.35
C GLN A 309 -30.34 5.50 -16.17
N GLY A 310 -30.07 5.53 -17.48
CA GLY A 310 -30.67 6.50 -18.40
C GLY A 310 -30.10 7.91 -18.33
N ARG A 311 -29.05 8.15 -17.53
CA ARG A 311 -28.33 9.44 -17.47
C ARG A 311 -26.99 9.33 -18.21
N GLY A 312 -26.66 10.35 -18.99
CA GLY A 312 -25.31 10.55 -19.54
C GLY A 312 -24.39 11.20 -18.50
N ILE A 313 -23.14 10.76 -18.44
CA ILE A 313 -22.15 11.21 -17.44
C ILE A 313 -21.87 12.72 -17.54
N GLU A 314 -21.94 13.25 -18.75
CA GLU A 314 -21.76 14.66 -19.10
C GLU A 314 -22.87 15.58 -18.57
N ASN A 315 -24.03 15.01 -18.25
CA ASN A 315 -25.22 15.73 -17.78
C ASN A 315 -25.41 15.66 -16.25
N ILE A 316 -24.42 15.14 -15.52
CA ILE A 316 -24.50 14.97 -14.06
C ILE A 316 -23.75 16.11 -13.37
N GLN A 317 -24.45 16.76 -12.44
CA GLN A 317 -23.94 17.81 -11.56
C GLN A 317 -23.94 17.31 -10.12
N ILE A 318 -22.86 17.56 -9.40
CA ILE A 318 -22.59 17.08 -8.04
C ILE A 318 -22.52 18.29 -7.12
N ALA A 319 -23.48 18.44 -6.21
CA ALA A 319 -23.46 19.47 -5.17
C ALA A 319 -22.82 18.95 -3.88
N THR A 320 -22.97 17.65 -3.61
CA THR A 320 -22.48 17.02 -2.38
C THR A 320 -21.65 15.77 -2.65
N VAL A 321 -20.59 15.58 -1.85
CA VAL A 321 -19.71 14.40 -1.93
C VAL A 321 -19.50 13.82 -0.54
N ALA A 322 -19.68 12.51 -0.37
CA ALA A 322 -19.25 11.81 0.83
C ALA A 322 -18.05 10.91 0.51
N THR A 323 -16.99 11.01 1.31
CA THR A 323 -15.70 10.36 1.06
C THR A 323 -15.24 9.54 2.27
N CYS A 324 -14.67 8.38 2.01
CA CYS A 324 -13.99 7.54 2.99
C CYS A 324 -12.95 6.68 2.26
N PRO A 325 -11.68 6.68 2.68
CA PRO A 325 -10.65 5.83 2.08
C PRO A 325 -10.91 4.35 2.32
N GLY A 326 -10.29 3.49 1.50
CA GLY A 326 -10.39 2.03 1.63
C GLY A 326 -11.83 1.52 1.47
N SER A 327 -12.25 0.61 2.35
CA SER A 327 -13.60 0.01 2.35
C SER A 327 -14.64 0.89 3.06
N GLY A 328 -15.08 1.97 2.42
CA GLY A 328 -15.95 2.99 3.03
C GLY A 328 -17.45 2.65 3.17
N ALA A 329 -17.90 1.47 2.75
CA ALA A 329 -19.34 1.14 2.66
C ALA A 329 -20.11 1.34 3.98
N SER A 330 -19.56 0.90 5.11
CA SER A 330 -20.20 1.04 6.43
C SER A 330 -20.22 2.49 6.92
N VAL A 331 -19.13 3.23 6.67
CA VAL A 331 -18.96 4.63 7.08
C VAL A 331 -19.91 5.55 6.32
N LEU A 332 -20.10 5.30 5.02
CA LEU A 332 -20.86 6.17 4.12
C LEU A 332 -22.33 5.75 3.97
N ARG A 333 -22.75 4.64 4.60
CA ARG A 333 -24.10 4.06 4.44
C ARG A 333 -25.24 5.05 4.70
N SER A 334 -25.11 5.89 5.73
CA SER A 334 -26.11 6.88 6.14
C SER A 334 -25.96 8.23 5.42
N CYS A 335 -24.94 8.39 4.58
CA CYS A 335 -24.72 9.62 3.84
C CYS A 335 -25.57 9.64 2.57
N HIS A 336 -26.36 10.70 2.42
CA HIS A 336 -27.14 11.00 1.23
C HIS A 336 -26.42 12.11 0.43
N ALA A 337 -25.32 11.76 -0.22
CA ALA A 337 -24.59 12.64 -1.13
C ALA A 337 -24.90 12.31 -2.60
N ASP A 338 -24.74 13.31 -3.48
CA ASP A 338 -24.84 13.13 -4.94
C ASP A 338 -23.71 12.23 -5.47
N LEU A 339 -22.56 12.23 -4.81
CA LEU A 339 -21.42 11.37 -5.12
C LEU A 339 -20.89 10.68 -3.85
N ILE A 340 -20.76 9.36 -3.92
CA ILE A 340 -19.98 8.55 -2.97
C ILE A 340 -18.62 8.27 -3.58
N PHE A 341 -17.55 8.65 -2.88
CA PHE A 341 -16.16 8.48 -3.34
C PHE A 341 -15.34 7.68 -2.32
N THR A 342 -14.91 6.48 -2.71
CA THR A 342 -14.22 5.55 -1.79
C THR A 342 -13.30 4.58 -2.55
N GLY A 343 -12.61 3.69 -1.84
CA GLY A 343 -11.86 2.61 -2.47
C GLY A 343 -12.78 1.49 -2.96
N GLU A 344 -13.66 1.00 -2.09
CA GLU A 344 -14.51 -0.16 -2.35
C GLU A 344 -15.96 0.01 -1.88
N LEU A 345 -16.90 -0.51 -2.68
CA LEU A 345 -18.30 -0.75 -2.31
C LEU A 345 -18.75 -2.11 -2.85
N SER A 346 -19.70 -2.75 -2.16
CA SER A 346 -20.37 -3.92 -2.73
C SER A 346 -21.30 -3.53 -3.87
N HIS A 347 -21.67 -4.50 -4.71
CA HIS A 347 -22.65 -4.28 -5.78
C HIS A 347 -23.96 -3.68 -5.25
N HIS A 348 -24.48 -4.19 -4.13
CA HIS A 348 -25.73 -3.72 -3.56
C HIS A 348 -25.62 -2.32 -2.95
N ASP A 349 -24.48 -1.98 -2.34
CA ASP A 349 -24.25 -0.62 -1.86
C ASP A 349 -24.22 0.38 -3.03
N ALA A 350 -23.51 0.04 -4.11
CA ALA A 350 -23.46 0.88 -5.30
C ALA A 350 -24.84 1.02 -5.95
N LEU A 351 -25.58 -0.08 -6.09
CA LEU A 351 -26.95 -0.07 -6.62
C LEU A 351 -27.88 0.81 -5.78
N ALA A 352 -27.81 0.71 -4.45
CA ALA A 352 -28.61 1.53 -3.56
C ALA A 352 -28.31 3.03 -3.70
N VAL A 353 -27.06 3.40 -4.00
CA VAL A 353 -26.68 4.80 -4.29
C VAL A 353 -27.25 5.25 -5.64
N THR A 354 -27.16 4.41 -6.68
CA THR A 354 -27.65 4.77 -8.03
C THR A 354 -29.17 4.84 -8.13
N GLU A 355 -29.89 3.94 -7.45
CA GLU A 355 -31.37 3.91 -7.45
C GLU A 355 -31.99 5.15 -6.81
N ARG A 356 -31.29 5.77 -5.85
CA ARG A 356 -31.70 7.06 -5.26
C ARG A 356 -31.19 8.29 -6.04
N GLY A 357 -30.61 8.09 -7.22
CA GLY A 357 -30.13 9.16 -8.10
C GLY A 357 -28.69 9.64 -7.85
N GLY A 358 -27.94 9.00 -6.95
CA GLY A 358 -26.54 9.32 -6.67
C GLY A 358 -25.56 8.61 -7.61
N CYS A 359 -24.30 9.00 -7.53
CA CYS A 359 -23.19 8.42 -8.27
C CYS A 359 -22.18 7.78 -7.31
N VAL A 360 -21.38 6.86 -7.84
CA VAL A 360 -20.26 6.24 -7.12
C VAL A 360 -19.01 6.37 -7.95
N ILE A 361 -17.91 6.75 -7.30
CA ILE A 361 -16.55 6.52 -7.81
C ILE A 361 -15.83 5.61 -6.82
N ALA A 362 -15.40 4.45 -7.30
CA ALA A 362 -14.65 3.46 -6.52
C ALA A 362 -13.28 3.22 -7.17
N LEU A 363 -12.21 3.47 -6.42
CA LEU A 363 -10.85 3.47 -6.94
C LEU A 363 -10.11 2.15 -6.82
N PHE A 364 -10.76 1.08 -6.36
CA PHE A 364 -10.09 -0.05 -5.68
C PHE A 364 -9.54 0.40 -4.31
N HIS A 365 -9.30 -0.56 -3.42
CA HIS A 365 -8.92 -0.30 -2.03
C HIS A 365 -7.69 0.60 -1.93
N SER A 366 -6.54 0.06 -2.31
CA SER A 366 -5.23 0.66 -2.03
C SER A 366 -4.94 1.90 -2.87
N ASN A 367 -5.61 2.06 -4.02
CA ASN A 367 -5.43 3.23 -4.87
C ASN A 367 -6.07 4.49 -4.29
N SER A 368 -7.08 4.34 -3.42
CA SER A 368 -7.64 5.45 -2.66
C SER A 368 -6.71 5.95 -1.54
N GLU A 369 -5.63 5.22 -1.24
CA GLU A 369 -4.71 5.51 -0.12
C GLU A 369 -3.30 5.86 -0.60
N ARG A 370 -2.83 5.16 -1.64
CA ARG A 370 -1.42 5.19 -2.07
C ARG A 370 -0.92 6.59 -2.45
N GLY A 371 -1.77 7.43 -3.03
CA GLY A 371 -1.40 8.79 -3.40
C GLY A 371 -1.03 9.66 -2.19
N TYR A 372 -1.66 9.45 -1.03
CA TYR A 372 -1.38 10.19 0.20
C TYR A 372 0.03 9.93 0.73
N LEU A 373 0.57 8.71 0.56
CA LEU A 373 1.96 8.42 0.96
C LEU A 373 2.95 9.32 0.23
N TRP A 374 2.72 9.56 -1.07
CA TRP A 374 3.56 10.40 -1.92
C TRP A 374 3.32 11.89 -1.69
N SER A 375 2.05 12.30 -1.69
CA SER A 375 1.65 13.70 -1.67
C SER A 375 1.76 14.35 -0.30
N VAL A 376 1.61 13.58 0.79
CA VAL A 376 1.45 14.15 2.14
C VAL A 376 2.36 13.46 3.15
N MET A 377 2.19 12.14 3.36
CA MET A 377 2.82 11.46 4.50
C MET A 377 4.35 11.51 4.45
N ARG A 378 4.95 11.32 3.26
CA ARG A 378 6.42 11.33 3.09
C ARG A 378 7.06 12.58 3.66
N GLU A 379 6.64 13.75 3.19
CA GLU A 379 7.25 15.03 3.57
C GLU A 379 6.92 15.41 5.01
N ARG A 380 5.67 15.16 5.43
CA ARG A 380 5.23 15.40 6.81
C ARG A 380 5.99 14.56 7.82
N LEU A 381 6.17 13.27 7.54
CA LEU A 381 6.93 12.37 8.40
C LEU A 381 8.42 12.71 8.39
N GLU A 382 9.01 13.01 7.22
CA GLU A 382 10.42 13.38 7.14
C GLU A 382 10.75 14.60 8.00
N LYS A 383 9.91 15.64 7.94
CA LYS A 383 10.05 16.84 8.77
C LYS A 383 9.97 16.52 10.27
N GLU A 384 8.98 15.73 10.67
CA GLU A 384 8.76 15.37 12.07
C GLU A 384 9.88 14.46 12.62
N VAL A 385 10.34 13.49 11.83
CA VAL A 385 11.44 12.59 12.21
C VAL A 385 12.76 13.35 12.29
N LYS A 386 13.04 14.30 11.38
CA LYS A 386 14.23 15.17 11.48
C LYS A 386 14.27 15.94 12.80
N SER A 387 13.15 16.57 13.16
CA SER A 387 13.02 17.32 14.42
C SER A 387 13.22 16.40 15.64
N GLU A 388 12.54 15.25 15.65
CA GLU A 388 12.65 14.29 16.75
C GLU A 388 14.03 13.65 16.85
N TRP A 389 14.65 13.36 15.71
CA TRP A 389 15.97 12.75 15.66
C TRP A 389 17.02 13.69 16.23
N GLU A 390 16.95 14.98 15.91
CA GLU A 390 17.85 15.99 16.49
C GLU A 390 17.67 16.11 18.01
N ARG A 391 16.42 16.03 18.50
CA ARG A 391 16.11 16.01 19.93
C ARG A 391 16.72 14.77 20.61
N VAL A 392 16.55 13.58 20.03
CA VAL A 392 17.10 12.31 20.54
C VAL A 392 18.63 12.37 20.56
N ARG A 393 19.27 12.84 19.47
CA ARG A 393 20.73 13.01 19.41
C ARG A 393 21.25 13.96 20.49
N SER A 394 20.61 15.10 20.67
CA SER A 394 20.99 16.10 21.67
C SER A 394 20.92 15.57 23.09
N GLN A 395 19.86 14.83 23.44
CA GLN A 395 19.70 14.22 24.76
C GLN A 395 20.75 13.15 25.05
N ASN A 396 21.04 12.28 24.07
CA ASN A 396 21.98 11.17 24.25
C ASN A 396 23.46 11.62 24.21
N ARG A 397 23.81 12.70 23.50
CA ARG A 397 25.17 13.28 23.51
C ARG A 397 25.57 13.80 24.89
N GLY A 398 24.64 14.38 25.64
CA GLY A 398 24.88 14.87 27.01
C GLY A 398 25.24 13.77 28.01
N GLU A 399 24.83 12.52 27.73
CA GLU A 399 25.08 11.34 28.56
C GLU A 399 26.32 10.55 28.11
N SER A 400 26.65 10.61 26.82
CA SER A 400 27.78 9.91 26.18
C SER A 400 29.15 10.35 26.69
N GLY A 401 29.28 11.59 27.21
CA GLY A 401 30.53 12.09 27.80
C GLY A 401 30.87 11.52 29.19
N LYS A 402 29.97 10.73 29.81
CA LYS A 402 30.13 10.25 31.19
C LYS A 402 30.10 8.72 31.34
N ASN A 403 29.52 7.98 30.40
CA ASN A 403 29.31 6.54 30.51
C ASN A 403 29.58 5.86 29.16
N GLY A 404 30.28 4.71 29.16
CA GLY A 404 30.71 3.97 27.97
C GLY A 404 29.58 3.45 27.08
N VAL A 405 29.00 4.34 26.28
CA VAL A 405 28.04 4.04 25.22
C VAL A 405 28.75 3.19 24.14
N PRO A 406 28.16 2.08 23.67
CA PRO A 406 28.70 1.29 22.57
C PRO A 406 29.00 2.13 21.32
N GLU A 407 30.14 1.87 20.67
CA GLU A 407 30.63 2.59 19.48
C GLU A 407 29.57 2.70 18.36
N GLN A 408 28.78 1.64 18.15
CA GLN A 408 27.72 1.62 17.13
C GLN A 408 26.57 2.59 17.42
N ILE A 409 26.28 2.86 18.71
CA ILE A 409 25.28 3.84 19.10
C ILE A 409 25.86 5.25 18.90
N THR A 410 27.13 5.46 19.24
CA THR A 410 27.82 6.73 19.00
C THR A 410 27.83 7.06 17.50
N GLU A 411 28.24 6.12 16.64
CA GLU A 411 28.23 6.30 15.19
C GLU A 411 26.82 6.64 14.66
N MET A 412 25.79 5.98 15.20
CA MET A 412 24.41 6.29 14.83
C MET A 412 24.00 7.69 15.27
N LEU A 413 24.31 8.08 16.51
CA LEU A 413 24.01 9.42 17.04
C LEU A 413 24.84 10.53 16.35
N ASP A 414 25.94 10.18 15.70
CA ASP A 414 26.74 11.11 14.89
C ASP A 414 26.15 11.36 13.51
N ASP A 415 25.45 10.38 12.94
CA ASP A 415 24.72 10.52 11.69
C ASP A 415 23.42 11.33 11.85
N ASP A 416 23.42 12.55 11.29
CA ASP A 416 22.28 13.46 11.25
C ASP A 416 21.30 13.18 10.10
N SER A 417 21.63 12.25 9.21
CA SER A 417 20.78 11.95 8.05
C SER A 417 19.44 11.37 8.48
N VAL A 418 18.40 11.76 7.75
CA VAL A 418 17.06 11.20 7.85
C VAL A 418 16.52 11.09 6.43
N GLY A 419 16.07 9.90 6.03
CA GLY A 419 15.40 9.69 4.76
C GLY A 419 14.04 9.03 4.93
N VAL A 420 12.99 9.59 4.32
CA VAL A 420 11.69 8.93 4.20
C VAL A 420 11.42 8.70 2.71
N VAL A 421 11.22 7.45 2.34
CA VAL A 421 10.99 7.05 0.94
C VAL A 421 9.71 6.23 0.84
N VAL A 422 9.02 6.31 -0.28
CA VAL A 422 7.85 5.47 -0.57
C VAL A 422 8.30 4.29 -1.43
N SER A 423 7.82 3.09 -1.08
CA SER A 423 8.17 1.84 -1.74
C SER A 423 7.99 1.91 -3.25
N GLN A 424 9.00 1.40 -3.96
CA GLN A 424 8.97 1.15 -5.40
C GLN A 424 8.56 -0.28 -5.72
N ARG A 425 8.10 -1.05 -4.72
CA ARG A 425 7.65 -2.44 -4.86
C ARG A 425 6.17 -2.64 -4.50
N ASP A 426 5.59 -1.76 -3.70
CA ASP A 426 4.17 -1.70 -3.38
C ASP A 426 3.29 -1.42 -4.61
N ARG A 427 2.40 -2.35 -4.93
CA ARG A 427 1.47 -2.25 -6.06
C ARG A 427 0.10 -2.72 -5.62
N ASP A 428 -0.93 -2.13 -6.21
CA ASP A 428 -2.28 -2.68 -6.13
C ASP A 428 -2.30 -4.11 -6.73
N PRO A 429 -2.99 -5.08 -6.12
CA PRO A 429 -3.03 -6.43 -6.64
C PRO A 429 -3.81 -6.55 -7.96
N TYR A 430 -4.61 -5.55 -8.33
CA TYR A 430 -5.39 -5.58 -9.56
C TYR A 430 -4.68 -4.90 -10.73
N GLY A 431 -4.77 -5.54 -11.89
CA GLY A 431 -4.50 -4.91 -13.18
C GLY A 431 -5.81 -4.80 -13.96
N ILE A 432 -5.87 -3.86 -14.89
CA ILE A 432 -7.07 -3.53 -15.67
C ILE A 432 -6.92 -4.11 -17.06
N VAL A 433 -7.88 -4.95 -17.45
CA VAL A 433 -7.96 -5.42 -18.83
C VAL A 433 -8.74 -4.39 -19.66
N VAL A 434 -8.08 -3.79 -20.64
CA VAL A 434 -8.69 -2.92 -21.65
C VAL A 434 -8.67 -3.70 -22.96
N LEU A 435 -9.84 -4.15 -23.40
CA LEU A 435 -10.02 -4.81 -24.69
C LEU A 435 -10.31 -3.73 -25.74
N ASP A 436 -9.57 -3.76 -26.84
CA ASP A 436 -9.90 -2.98 -28.03
C ASP A 436 -10.91 -3.80 -28.84
N GLU A 437 -12.05 -3.21 -29.20
CA GLU A 437 -13.09 -3.89 -29.98
C GLU A 437 -12.55 -4.43 -31.31
N THR A 438 -11.51 -3.79 -31.86
CA THR A 438 -10.86 -4.21 -33.11
C THR A 438 -10.05 -5.51 -33.00
N ALA A 439 -9.72 -5.98 -31.79
CA ALA A 439 -8.88 -7.14 -31.59
C ALA A 439 -9.63 -8.49 -31.75
N VAL A 440 -10.95 -8.48 -31.58
CA VAL A 440 -11.77 -9.71 -31.53
C VAL A 440 -12.09 -10.27 -32.93
N GLU A 441 -12.11 -9.44 -33.97
CA GLU A 441 -12.48 -9.88 -35.32
C GLU A 441 -11.38 -10.68 -36.05
N SER A 442 -10.14 -10.68 -35.55
CA SER A 442 -9.01 -11.30 -36.25
C SER A 442 -8.76 -12.78 -35.93
N HIS A 443 -9.43 -13.34 -34.90
CA HIS A 443 -9.17 -14.72 -34.46
C HIS A 443 -10.47 -15.44 -34.08
N GLY A 444 -11.15 -16.02 -35.08
CA GLY A 444 -12.08 -17.14 -34.85
C GLY A 444 -13.50 -16.93 -35.37
N MET A 445 -13.66 -16.83 -36.69
CA MET A 445 -14.93 -17.22 -37.30
C MET A 445 -14.97 -18.74 -37.38
N VAL A 446 -15.34 -19.41 -36.29
CA VAL A 446 -15.80 -20.79 -36.34
C VAL A 446 -17.26 -20.72 -36.75
N CYS A 447 -17.52 -20.98 -38.03
CA CYS A 447 -18.87 -21.08 -38.58
C CYS A 447 -19.64 -22.18 -37.83
N ILE A 448 -20.57 -21.79 -36.95
CA ILE A 448 -21.60 -22.69 -36.44
C ILE A 448 -22.64 -22.79 -37.55
N ALA A 449 -22.57 -23.87 -38.33
CA ALA A 449 -23.65 -24.24 -39.24
C ALA A 449 -24.85 -24.70 -38.41
N THR A 450 -25.77 -23.78 -38.07
CA THR A 450 -27.13 -24.15 -37.70
C THR A 450 -27.86 -24.54 -38.97
N GLY A 451 -27.88 -25.85 -39.26
CA GLY A 451 -28.77 -26.41 -40.26
C GLY A 451 -30.20 -26.35 -39.76
N ASN A 452 -31.01 -25.50 -40.39
CA ASN A 452 -32.38 -25.80 -40.80
C ASN A 452 -32.73 -24.82 -41.92
N GLY A 453 -32.96 -25.37 -43.13
CA GLY A 453 -33.82 -24.72 -44.14
C GLY A 453 -35.23 -24.57 -43.57
N ASP A 454 -36.12 -23.74 -44.09
CA ASP A 454 -36.32 -23.18 -45.43
C ASP A 454 -36.86 -21.73 -45.21
N GLU A 455 -36.82 -20.74 -46.09
CA GLU A 455 -37.13 -20.67 -47.52
C GLU A 455 -36.39 -19.49 -48.17
N ALA A 456 -36.23 -19.61 -49.48
CA ALA A 456 -35.58 -18.68 -50.39
C ALA A 456 -36.40 -17.39 -50.66
N ASP A 457 -35.74 -16.31 -51.07
CA ASP A 457 -35.79 -15.92 -52.48
C ASP A 457 -34.84 -14.76 -52.88
N THR A 458 -34.09 -15.03 -53.96
CA THR A 458 -33.52 -14.11 -54.99
C THR A 458 -32.62 -12.93 -54.57
N ALA A 459 -31.50 -12.61 -55.22
CA ALA A 459 -30.81 -13.09 -56.42
C ALA A 459 -29.43 -12.40 -56.46
N MET A 460 -28.34 -13.08 -56.87
CA MET A 460 -27.24 -12.50 -57.66
C MET A 460 -26.38 -13.64 -58.25
N ASN A 461 -26.43 -13.79 -59.58
CA ASN A 461 -25.36 -14.38 -60.41
C ASN A 461 -24.23 -13.34 -60.51
N ALA A 462 -22.96 -13.63 -60.77
CA ALA A 462 -22.08 -14.79 -60.65
C ALA A 462 -20.71 -14.24 -61.12
N ASP A 463 -19.65 -14.34 -60.34
CA ASP A 463 -18.30 -14.54 -60.90
C ASP A 463 -17.34 -15.08 -59.82
N SER A 464 -16.31 -15.80 -60.25
CA SER A 464 -15.28 -16.55 -59.51
C SER A 464 -15.57 -18.04 -59.23
N SER A 465 -15.49 -18.83 -60.31
CA SER A 465 -15.31 -20.28 -60.25
C SER A 465 -13.82 -20.63 -60.36
N SER A 466 -13.21 -21.13 -59.27
CA SER A 466 -12.08 -22.09 -59.36
C SER A 466 -11.71 -22.76 -58.03
N GLU A 467 -12.19 -22.31 -56.88
CA GLU A 467 -11.81 -22.93 -55.59
C GLU A 467 -12.83 -23.94 -55.03
N MET A 468 -13.99 -24.11 -55.66
CA MET A 468 -15.08 -24.95 -55.13
C MET A 468 -15.04 -26.43 -55.59
N GLU A 469 -14.25 -26.79 -56.61
CA GLU A 469 -14.16 -28.19 -57.08
C GLU A 469 -13.27 -29.09 -56.23
N HIS A 470 -12.39 -28.54 -55.39
CA HIS A 470 -11.52 -29.37 -54.54
C HIS A 470 -12.26 -29.88 -53.29
N ALA A 471 -13.22 -29.11 -52.77
CA ALA A 471 -13.98 -29.45 -51.57
C ALA A 471 -15.06 -30.53 -51.82
N LEU A 472 -15.59 -30.61 -53.04
CA LEU A 472 -16.69 -31.53 -53.39
C LEU A 472 -16.23 -32.99 -53.62
N ASN A 473 -14.93 -33.25 -53.79
CA ASN A 473 -14.42 -34.59 -54.08
C ASN A 473 -14.11 -35.44 -52.82
N LEU A 474 -14.08 -34.83 -51.63
CA LEU A 474 -13.82 -35.53 -50.36
C LEU A 474 -15.09 -36.10 -49.69
N CYS A 475 -16.28 -35.62 -50.04
CA CYS A 475 -17.56 -36.06 -49.44
C CYS A 475 -18.17 -37.32 -50.08
N ARG A 476 -17.54 -37.95 -51.09
CA ARG A 476 -18.08 -39.15 -51.79
C ARG A 476 -17.59 -40.51 -51.27
N ARG A 477 -16.90 -40.60 -50.13
CA ARG A 477 -16.51 -41.89 -49.54
C ARG A 477 -17.10 -42.04 -48.14
N GLY A 478 -18.34 -42.52 -48.09
CA GLY A 478 -19.08 -42.80 -46.86
C GLY A 478 -18.50 -43.98 -46.07
N ALA A 479 -18.26 -43.75 -44.77
CA ALA A 479 -18.16 -44.79 -43.74
C ALA A 479 -18.69 -44.20 -42.41
N PRO A 480 -19.56 -44.89 -41.67
CA PRO A 480 -20.23 -44.32 -40.49
C PRO A 480 -19.33 -44.37 -39.24
N PRO A 481 -19.40 -43.38 -38.32
CA PRO A 481 -18.69 -43.45 -37.03
C PRO A 481 -19.44 -44.32 -36.02
N ARG A 482 -18.71 -45.23 -35.37
CA ARG A 482 -19.11 -45.94 -34.14
C ARG A 482 -18.91 -45.01 -32.93
N TRP A 483 -19.93 -44.90 -32.10
CA TRP A 483 -19.84 -44.31 -30.75
C TRP A 483 -19.32 -45.37 -29.79
N ASP A 484 -18.16 -45.13 -29.16
CA ASP A 484 -17.77 -45.62 -27.81
C ASP A 484 -16.27 -45.40 -27.53
N ARG A 485 -15.96 -44.38 -26.72
CA ARG A 485 -14.90 -44.32 -25.67
C ARG A 485 -14.47 -42.88 -25.38
N TYR A 486 -14.99 -42.32 -24.30
CA TYR A 486 -14.24 -41.38 -23.46
C TYR A 486 -14.17 -41.96 -22.06
N LYS A 487 -12.98 -42.37 -21.63
CA LYS A 487 -12.64 -42.54 -20.21
C LYS A 487 -11.67 -41.42 -19.87
N MET A 488 -12.08 -40.54 -18.96
CA MET A 488 -11.18 -39.64 -18.24
C MET A 488 -10.26 -40.46 -17.34
N THR A 489 -8.99 -40.08 -17.28
CA THR A 489 -8.06 -40.50 -16.23
C THR A 489 -7.45 -39.26 -15.59
N PRO A 490 -7.50 -39.12 -14.25
CA PRO A 490 -6.80 -38.09 -13.50
C PRO A 490 -5.33 -38.49 -13.29
N TYR A 491 -4.43 -37.51 -13.19
CA TYR A 491 -3.02 -37.74 -12.91
C TYR A 491 -2.71 -37.24 -11.49
N THR A 492 -2.48 -38.20 -10.59
CA THR A 492 -1.86 -38.07 -9.27
C THR A 492 -0.53 -38.81 -9.35
N ASP A 493 0.58 -38.15 -8.99
CA ASP A 493 1.88 -38.78 -8.81
C ASP A 493 2.26 -38.76 -7.33
N GLU A 494 2.11 -39.91 -6.68
CA GLU A 494 2.94 -40.55 -5.65
C GLU A 494 2.34 -41.96 -5.53
N GLU A 495 3.06 -43.07 -5.61
CA GLU A 495 4.15 -43.51 -4.73
C GLU A 495 4.93 -44.67 -5.39
N ALA A 496 6.21 -44.82 -5.06
CA ALA A 496 6.76 -46.12 -4.68
C ALA A 496 8.17 -45.98 -4.06
N LEU A 497 8.21 -45.84 -2.72
CA LEU A 497 9.30 -46.45 -1.94
C LEU A 497 8.74 -46.90 -0.59
N ALA A 498 8.21 -48.12 -0.54
CA ALA A 498 7.85 -48.79 0.70
C ALA A 498 8.97 -49.77 1.11
N GLN A 499 9.47 -49.65 2.34
CA GLN A 499 9.73 -50.82 3.19
C GLN A 499 9.92 -50.44 4.68
N LYS A 500 9.07 -51.07 5.52
CA LYS A 500 9.26 -51.51 6.94
C LYS A 500 9.30 -50.37 7.98
N VAL A 501 8.52 -50.34 9.07
CA VAL A 501 8.28 -51.36 10.11
C VAL A 501 7.03 -51.00 10.98
N SER A 502 6.15 -51.99 11.19
CA SER A 502 5.29 -52.35 12.35
C SER A 502 4.47 -51.34 13.20
N SER A 503 3.16 -51.63 13.21
CA SER A 503 2.30 -51.93 14.38
C SER A 503 1.84 -50.84 15.36
N SER A 504 0.56 -50.47 15.21
CA SER A 504 -0.54 -50.62 16.19
C SER A 504 -1.30 -49.35 16.62
N PRO A 505 -2.62 -49.48 16.91
CA PRO A 505 -3.63 -48.44 16.69
C PRO A 505 -4.31 -47.94 17.97
N TRP A 506 -4.77 -46.68 17.98
CA TRP A 506 -5.88 -46.24 18.84
C TRP A 506 -6.74 -45.17 18.15
N LEU A 507 -8.01 -45.55 17.96
CA LEU A 507 -9.26 -44.77 17.92
C LEU A 507 -9.25 -43.54 18.88
N SER A 508 -10.04 -42.47 18.76
CA SER A 508 -11.31 -42.17 18.06
C SER A 508 -11.66 -40.70 18.28
N ASP A 509 -12.47 -40.15 17.38
CA ASP A 509 -13.57 -39.18 17.58
C ASP A 509 -13.58 -38.18 18.75
N THR A 510 -13.70 -36.90 18.39
CA THR A 510 -14.81 -35.96 18.66
C THR A 510 -14.32 -34.56 18.22
N GLY A 511 -15.05 -33.71 17.50
CA GLY A 511 -16.48 -33.49 17.44
C GLY A 511 -16.87 -32.34 18.37
N ILE A 512 -16.55 -31.09 17.99
CA ILE A 512 -17.25 -29.79 18.18
C ILE A 512 -16.49 -28.73 17.38
#